data_AF-A0A939K730-F1
#
_entry.id   AF-A0A939K730-F1
#
_cell.length_a   1.000
_cell.length_b   1.000
_cell.length_c   1.000
_cell.angle_alpha   90.00
_cell.angle_beta   90.00
_cell.angle_gamma   90.00
#
_symmetry.space_group_name_H-M   'P 1'
#
loop_
_entity.id
_entity.type
_entity.pdbx_description
1 polymer ?
#
loop_
_entity_poly.entity_id
_entity_poly.type
_entity_poly.pdbx_seq_one_letter_code
_entity_poly.pdbx_strand_id
1 'polypeptide(L)'
;MESKPICYTTDTKQRAEVANDYFDELVKQYLRDWIGHGTVTSLPDELSSGDAAHDLDEFVETGALRSFFKHHDDALALLLAHEGIAKHLLRSGTDVYFEPDAYEPLLAKFERRIYNLAAHREHLEVPFRYSPTSRQGAHGDSIGWTDLPLDHTVREDIGYYFGTRRSDETALNILARQLHREAELADGMPVYAVTEGYMHESLQAIKTATETLQTAGNEQFHCFVVQRRHAANDRHLGAALLVMHPSQPNNPLRIIFCDTLTPNGQPPWWNTFRNTVDAVFPQEEGARPVSDKLEDGGLNLQRLHDGVPVRHQDIDCAFYSASIARALIQLAVQFPDLITSGSIDAIVHEMTSRMPDYFVEANIAKSPTTVREINIIRRWNTGREALLAIREQKAER
;
A
#
# COMPACT_ATOMS: atom_id res chain seq x y z
N MET A 1 -6.67 16.22 5.33
CA MET A 1 -5.86 16.96 4.34
C MET A 1 -6.61 16.90 3.03
N GLU A 2 -7.13 18.01 2.52
CA GLU A 2 -7.73 18.01 1.17
C GLU A 2 -6.64 17.73 0.14
N SER A 3 -6.72 16.59 -0.53
CA SER A 3 -5.84 16.27 -1.66
C SER A 3 -6.15 17.26 -2.79
N LYS A 4 -5.23 18.18 -3.07
CA LYS A 4 -5.35 19.05 -4.24
C LYS A 4 -5.37 18.19 -5.51
N PRO A 5 -6.25 18.48 -6.48
CA PRO A 5 -6.31 17.73 -7.73
C PRO A 5 -4.97 17.82 -8.48
N ILE A 6 -4.62 16.75 -9.21
CA ILE A 6 -3.37 16.71 -10.00
C ILE A 6 -3.50 17.68 -11.17
N CYS A 7 -2.53 18.60 -11.31
CA CYS A 7 -2.53 19.61 -12.36
C CYS A 7 -1.58 19.22 -13.50
N TYR A 8 -2.13 19.01 -14.72
CA TYR A 8 -1.38 18.54 -15.89
C TYR A 8 -1.01 19.68 -16.85
N THR A 9 -0.14 20.61 -16.41
CA THR A 9 0.33 21.71 -17.28
C THR A 9 1.73 21.45 -17.83
N THR A 10 2.06 22.08 -18.95
CA THR A 10 3.41 22.03 -19.54
C THR A 10 4.48 22.62 -18.60
N ASP A 11 4.16 23.70 -17.88
CA ASP A 11 5.08 24.30 -16.89
C ASP A 11 5.41 23.32 -15.76
N THR A 12 4.42 22.59 -15.25
CA THR A 12 4.66 21.55 -14.22
C THR A 12 5.52 20.39 -14.74
N LYS A 13 5.36 19.99 -16.00
CA LYS A 13 6.20 18.95 -16.61
C LYS A 13 7.65 19.41 -16.73
N GLN A 14 7.88 20.60 -17.28
CA GLN A 14 9.22 21.16 -17.45
C GLN A 14 9.95 21.31 -16.11
N ARG A 15 9.26 21.72 -15.04
CA ARG A 15 9.86 21.77 -13.70
C ARG A 15 10.27 20.40 -13.18
N ALA A 16 9.47 19.37 -13.45
CA ALA A 16 9.81 18.00 -13.07
C ALA A 16 11.02 17.46 -13.86
N GLU A 17 11.15 17.79 -15.14
CA GLU A 17 12.33 17.46 -15.96
C GLU A 17 13.60 18.10 -15.39
N VAL A 18 13.57 19.40 -15.09
CA VAL A 18 14.71 20.10 -14.48
C VAL A 18 15.10 19.51 -13.12
N ALA A 19 14.11 19.17 -12.28
CA ALA A 19 14.37 18.53 -10.99
C ALA A 19 15.00 17.13 -11.15
N ASN A 20 14.54 16.37 -12.15
CA ASN A 20 15.06 15.04 -12.45
C ASN A 20 16.51 15.10 -12.99
N ASP A 21 16.82 16.04 -13.89
CA ASP A 21 18.18 16.25 -14.39
C ASP A 21 19.14 16.63 -13.27
N TYR A 22 18.72 17.56 -12.40
CA TYR A 22 19.50 17.94 -11.22
C TYR A 22 19.72 16.77 -10.26
N PHE A 23 18.70 15.93 -10.03
CA PHE A 23 18.84 14.72 -9.23
C PHE A 23 19.82 13.73 -9.84
N ASP A 24 19.75 13.48 -11.14
CA ASP A 24 20.65 12.56 -11.83
C ASP A 24 22.10 13.05 -11.69
N GLU A 25 22.37 14.33 -11.86
CA GLU A 25 23.71 14.91 -11.64
C GLU A 25 24.18 14.79 -10.17
N LEU A 26 23.29 14.97 -9.19
CA LEU A 26 23.61 14.75 -7.78
C LEU A 26 24.00 13.29 -7.52
N VAL A 27 23.29 12.32 -8.09
CA VAL A 27 23.63 10.90 -7.94
C VAL A 27 24.96 10.59 -8.62
N LYS A 28 25.23 11.13 -9.81
CA LYS A 28 26.53 10.95 -10.48
C LYS A 28 27.67 11.50 -9.64
N GLN A 29 27.51 12.70 -9.06
CA GLN A 29 28.53 13.27 -8.18
C GLN A 29 28.76 12.38 -6.95
N TYR A 30 27.68 11.94 -6.29
CA TYR A 30 27.77 11.01 -5.16
C TYR A 30 28.54 9.72 -5.51
N LEU A 31 28.28 9.16 -6.70
CA LEU A 31 28.97 7.94 -7.17
C LEU A 31 30.44 8.21 -7.50
N ARG A 32 30.77 9.37 -8.10
CA ARG A 32 32.17 9.78 -8.35
C ARG A 32 32.94 9.91 -7.03
N ASP A 33 32.33 10.56 -6.03
CA ASP A 33 32.93 10.69 -4.71
C ASP A 33 33.14 9.31 -4.07
N TRP A 34 32.14 8.42 -4.13
CA TRP A 34 32.26 7.04 -3.63
C TRP A 34 33.38 6.24 -4.31
N ILE A 35 33.56 6.38 -5.62
CA ILE A 35 34.67 5.75 -6.36
C ILE A 35 36.01 6.35 -5.92
N GLY A 36 36.09 7.68 -5.81
CA GLY A 36 37.30 8.42 -5.43
C GLY A 36 37.82 8.08 -4.02
N HIS A 37 36.95 7.66 -3.10
CA HIS A 37 37.32 7.22 -1.75
C HIS A 37 37.81 5.75 -1.69
N GLY A 38 38.09 5.10 -2.83
CA GLY A 38 38.89 3.87 -2.88
C GLY A 38 38.12 2.54 -2.91
N THR A 39 36.81 2.57 -3.13
CA THR A 39 35.96 1.36 -3.14
C THR A 39 36.05 0.51 -4.42
N VAL A 40 36.84 0.94 -5.41
CA VAL A 40 37.16 0.17 -6.63
C VAL A 40 38.68 0.04 -6.75
N THR A 41 39.25 -0.95 -6.07
CA THR A 41 40.71 -1.22 -6.05
C THR A 41 41.19 -1.92 -7.34
N SER A 42 40.64 -1.54 -8.49
CA SER A 42 41.00 -2.08 -9.81
C SER A 42 40.70 -1.09 -10.94
N LEU A 43 40.94 0.20 -10.73
CA LEU A 43 41.16 1.10 -11.85
C LEU A 43 42.68 1.09 -12.10
N PRO A 44 43.15 0.60 -13.26
CA PRO A 44 44.58 0.66 -13.60
C PRO A 44 45.09 2.09 -13.48
N ASP A 45 46.39 2.24 -13.20
CA ASP A 45 47.17 3.47 -13.02
C ASP A 45 47.15 4.46 -14.23
N GLU A 46 46.17 4.36 -15.12
CA GLU A 46 46.04 5.11 -16.38
C GLU A 46 45.07 6.30 -16.31
N LEU A 47 44.75 6.81 -15.11
CA LEU A 47 43.89 8.01 -14.92
C LEU A 47 44.55 9.35 -15.35
N SER A 48 45.60 9.31 -16.17
CA SER A 48 46.26 10.49 -16.74
C SER A 48 46.04 10.68 -18.26
N SER A 49 45.27 9.79 -18.92
CA SER A 49 44.87 9.93 -20.32
C SER A 49 43.38 10.28 -20.44
N GLY A 50 43.01 11.07 -21.46
CA GLY A 50 41.62 11.49 -21.69
C GLY A 50 40.62 10.33 -21.88
N ASP A 51 41.12 9.14 -22.21
CA ASP A 51 40.31 7.92 -22.37
C ASP A 51 39.80 7.38 -21.01
N ALA A 52 40.59 7.50 -19.94
CA ALA A 52 40.19 7.03 -18.61
C ALA A 52 39.08 7.89 -17.97
N ALA A 53 39.02 9.19 -18.30
CA ALA A 53 37.94 10.07 -17.87
C ALA A 53 36.62 9.72 -18.58
N HIS A 54 36.69 9.38 -19.87
CA HIS A 54 35.54 8.90 -20.64
C HIS A 54 35.02 7.55 -20.09
N ASP A 55 35.91 6.62 -19.78
CA ASP A 55 35.56 5.31 -19.19
C ASP A 55 34.93 5.46 -17.79
N LEU A 56 35.41 6.42 -16.98
CA LEU A 56 34.82 6.72 -15.67
C LEU A 56 33.41 7.29 -15.81
N ASP A 57 33.19 8.24 -16.72
CA ASP A 57 31.86 8.83 -16.94
C ASP A 57 30.87 7.80 -17.48
N GLU A 58 31.29 6.94 -18.41
CA GLU A 58 30.45 5.82 -18.90
C GLU A 58 30.12 4.84 -17.76
N PHE A 59 31.09 4.52 -16.91
CA PHE A 59 30.86 3.66 -15.74
C PHE A 59 29.91 4.31 -14.74
N VAL A 60 30.07 5.60 -14.44
CA VAL A 60 29.15 6.35 -13.57
C VAL A 60 27.73 6.33 -14.14
N GLU A 61 27.60 6.52 -15.45
CA GLU A 61 26.32 6.58 -16.17
C GLU A 61 25.59 5.23 -16.26
N THR A 62 26.28 4.08 -16.14
CA THR A 62 25.67 2.76 -16.44
C THR A 62 25.92 1.66 -15.40
N GLY A 63 27.03 1.71 -14.66
CA GLY A 63 27.51 0.59 -13.84
C GLY A 63 27.81 0.93 -12.37
N ALA A 64 28.12 2.19 -12.05
CA ALA A 64 28.56 2.58 -10.72
C ALA A 64 27.49 2.38 -9.66
N LEU A 65 26.23 2.77 -9.94
CA LEU A 65 25.13 2.57 -8.99
C LEU A 65 24.90 1.08 -8.66
N ARG A 66 24.93 0.21 -9.67
CA ARG A 66 24.81 -1.24 -9.48
C ARG A 66 25.97 -1.80 -8.66
N SER A 67 27.17 -1.29 -8.91
CA SER A 67 28.36 -1.66 -8.16
C SER A 67 28.27 -1.17 -6.72
N PHE A 68 27.76 0.03 -6.48
CA PHE A 68 27.50 0.57 -5.14
C PHE A 68 26.55 -0.36 -4.34
N PHE A 69 25.40 -0.72 -4.90
CA PHE A 69 24.47 -1.71 -4.30
C PHE A 69 25.03 -3.14 -4.18
N LYS A 70 26.16 -3.45 -4.82
CA LYS A 70 26.84 -4.75 -4.66
C LYS A 70 27.82 -4.74 -3.48
N HIS A 71 28.37 -3.58 -3.14
CA HIS A 71 29.40 -3.45 -2.10
C HIS A 71 28.84 -2.98 -0.75
N HIS A 72 27.55 -2.66 -0.68
CA HIS A 72 26.87 -2.22 0.54
C HIS A 72 25.56 -2.98 0.70
N ASP A 73 25.31 -3.48 1.92
CA ASP A 73 24.04 -4.13 2.30
C ASP A 73 22.94 -3.12 2.66
N ASP A 74 23.30 -1.83 2.82
CA ASP A 74 22.43 -0.72 3.19
C ASP A 74 22.57 0.49 2.23
N ALA A 75 22.83 0.21 0.96
CA ALA A 75 23.08 1.18 -0.09
C ALA A 75 21.93 2.19 -0.25
N LEU A 76 20.66 1.74 -0.22
CA LEU A 76 19.52 2.67 -0.25
C LEU A 76 19.53 3.62 0.94
N ALA A 77 19.84 3.12 2.13
CA ALA A 77 19.91 3.94 3.34
C ALA A 77 21.08 4.94 3.30
N LEU A 78 22.24 4.55 2.73
CA LEU A 78 23.36 5.46 2.47
C LEU A 78 22.96 6.59 1.50
N LEU A 79 22.26 6.28 0.41
CA LEU A 79 21.76 7.30 -0.52
C LEU A 79 20.76 8.25 0.14
N LEU A 80 19.88 7.73 1.01
CA LEU A 80 18.93 8.52 1.79
C LEU A 80 19.58 9.37 2.90
N ALA A 81 20.84 9.11 3.26
CA ALA A 81 21.59 9.97 4.17
C ALA A 81 22.12 11.24 3.48
N HIS A 82 22.21 11.24 2.14
CA HIS A 82 22.59 12.43 1.38
C HIS A 82 21.38 13.35 1.17
N GLU A 83 21.35 14.50 1.84
CA GLU A 83 20.16 15.39 1.89
C GLU A 83 19.58 15.77 0.52
N GLY A 84 20.44 16.04 -0.48
CA GLY A 84 19.97 16.38 -1.83
C GLY A 84 19.26 15.22 -2.53
N ILE A 85 19.75 14.00 -2.35
CA ILE A 85 19.15 12.78 -2.93
C ILE A 85 17.87 12.45 -2.16
N ALA A 86 17.94 12.49 -0.83
CA ALA A 86 16.79 12.24 0.05
C ALA A 86 15.64 13.20 -0.24
N LYS A 87 15.90 14.50 -0.39
CA LYS A 87 14.88 15.52 -0.71
C LYS A 87 14.11 15.18 -1.97
N HIS A 88 14.79 14.68 -3.01
CA HIS A 88 14.15 14.28 -4.26
C HIS A 88 13.35 12.99 -4.11
N LEU A 89 13.91 11.95 -3.51
CA LEU A 89 13.23 10.65 -3.34
C LEU A 89 12.04 10.73 -2.35
N LEU A 90 12.09 11.63 -1.38
CA LEU A 90 11.07 11.83 -0.35
C LEU A 90 10.03 12.90 -0.71
N ARG A 91 10.01 13.38 -1.96
CA ARG A 91 9.00 14.33 -2.43
C ARG A 91 7.59 13.80 -2.23
N SER A 92 6.65 14.68 -1.91
CA SER A 92 5.25 14.28 -1.73
C SER A 92 4.61 13.96 -3.07
N GLY A 93 3.51 13.22 -3.08
CA GLY A 93 2.79 12.93 -4.33
C GLY A 93 2.34 14.20 -5.06
N THR A 94 2.05 15.29 -4.33
CA THR A 94 1.64 16.57 -4.96
C THR A 94 2.78 17.32 -5.64
N ASP A 95 4.02 16.92 -5.37
CA ASP A 95 5.24 17.50 -5.97
C ASP A 95 5.78 16.64 -7.13
N VAL A 96 5.04 15.59 -7.51
CA VAL A 96 5.40 14.67 -8.59
C VAL A 96 4.53 14.95 -9.79
N TYR A 97 5.15 15.10 -10.95
CA TYR A 97 4.42 15.13 -12.20
C TYR A 97 4.04 13.71 -12.61
N PHE A 98 2.75 13.46 -12.81
CA PHE A 98 2.20 12.22 -13.34
C PHE A 98 1.72 12.45 -14.77
N GLU A 99 1.99 11.51 -15.68
CA GLU A 99 1.50 11.62 -17.06
C GLU A 99 -0.04 11.38 -17.12
N PRO A 100 -0.80 12.12 -17.96
CA PRO A 100 -2.27 12.11 -17.92
C PRO A 100 -2.95 10.78 -18.30
N ASP A 101 -2.28 9.92 -19.07
CA ASP A 101 -2.83 8.71 -19.67
C ASP A 101 -2.83 7.51 -18.71
N ALA A 102 -1.70 7.28 -18.05
CA ALA A 102 -1.47 6.13 -17.17
C ALA A 102 -1.13 6.51 -15.72
N TYR A 103 -1.06 7.81 -15.42
CA TYR A 103 -0.57 8.34 -14.15
C TYR A 103 0.82 7.78 -13.81
N GLU A 104 1.65 7.54 -14.83
CA GLU A 104 3.04 7.12 -14.61
C GLU A 104 3.82 8.34 -14.08
N PRO A 105 4.57 8.21 -12.98
CA PRO A 105 5.37 9.31 -12.47
C PRO A 105 6.54 9.58 -13.43
N LEU A 106 6.81 10.85 -13.71
CA LEU A 106 8.01 11.24 -14.44
C LEU A 106 9.22 11.15 -13.50
N LEU A 107 9.96 10.04 -13.63
CA LEU A 107 11.12 9.74 -12.78
C LEU A 107 12.43 10.04 -13.50
N ALA A 108 13.42 10.48 -12.72
CA ALA A 108 14.81 10.58 -13.16
C ALA A 108 15.39 9.18 -13.49
N LYS A 109 16.47 9.12 -14.27
CA LYS A 109 17.03 7.83 -14.72
C LYS A 109 17.61 7.05 -13.55
N PHE A 110 18.39 7.70 -12.68
CA PHE A 110 18.94 7.05 -11.50
C PHE A 110 17.86 6.72 -10.48
N GLU A 111 16.79 7.52 -10.38
CA GLU A 111 15.70 7.26 -9.44
C GLU A 111 15.03 5.90 -9.72
N ARG A 112 14.74 5.61 -10.99
CA ARG A 112 14.19 4.30 -11.41
C ARG A 112 15.12 3.15 -11.03
N ARG A 113 16.41 3.31 -11.31
CA ARG A 113 17.42 2.29 -11.00
C ARG A 113 17.57 2.04 -9.51
N ILE A 114 17.53 3.09 -8.68
CA ILE A 114 17.59 2.98 -7.22
C ILE A 114 16.45 2.09 -6.72
N TYR A 115 15.20 2.34 -7.13
CA TYR A 115 14.06 1.52 -6.69
C TYR A 115 14.18 0.06 -7.15
N ASN A 116 14.59 -0.18 -8.39
CA ASN A 116 14.75 -1.54 -8.92
C ASN A 116 15.92 -2.28 -8.22
N LEU A 117 17.04 -1.61 -7.95
CA LEU A 117 18.18 -2.20 -7.26
C LEU A 117 17.87 -2.50 -5.78
N ALA A 118 17.20 -1.60 -5.08
CA ALA A 118 16.76 -1.83 -3.70
C ALA A 118 15.87 -3.08 -3.58
N ALA A 119 14.89 -3.22 -4.47
CA ALA A 119 14.02 -4.40 -4.51
C ALA A 119 14.80 -5.70 -4.79
N HIS A 120 15.73 -5.69 -5.74
CA HIS A 120 16.43 -6.91 -6.19
C HIS A 120 17.65 -7.30 -5.37
N ARG A 121 18.30 -6.34 -4.70
CA ARG A 121 19.58 -6.58 -4.00
C ARG A 121 19.45 -6.52 -2.49
N GLU A 122 18.61 -5.63 -1.98
CA GLU A 122 18.43 -5.45 -0.54
C GLU A 122 17.11 -6.07 -0.05
N HIS A 123 16.27 -6.56 -0.97
CA HIS A 123 14.90 -6.99 -0.67
C HIS A 123 14.11 -5.89 0.06
N LEU A 124 14.34 -4.64 -0.38
CA LEU A 124 13.66 -3.44 0.09
C LEU A 124 12.79 -2.89 -1.04
N GLU A 125 11.61 -3.48 -1.21
CA GLU A 125 10.62 -2.96 -2.14
C GLU A 125 10.10 -1.61 -1.64
N VAL A 126 10.30 -0.56 -2.45
CA VAL A 126 9.63 0.72 -2.25
C VAL A 126 8.27 0.65 -2.94
N PRO A 127 7.15 0.61 -2.20
CA PRO A 127 5.84 0.32 -2.75
C PRO A 127 5.52 1.10 -4.01
N PHE A 128 5.06 0.39 -5.05
CA PHE A 128 4.66 0.92 -6.35
C PHE A 128 5.78 1.59 -7.17
N ARG A 129 6.99 1.80 -6.64
CA ARG A 129 8.04 2.58 -7.35
C ARG A 129 9.01 1.76 -8.18
N TYR A 130 9.10 0.45 -7.93
CA TYR A 130 9.86 -0.48 -8.74
C TYR A 130 9.03 -1.02 -9.91
N SER A 131 9.70 -1.44 -10.98
CA SER A 131 9.09 -2.06 -12.16
C SER A 131 9.23 -3.59 -12.07
N PRO A 132 8.34 -4.38 -12.68
CA PRO A 132 8.54 -5.82 -12.81
C PRO A 132 9.80 -6.12 -13.65
N THR A 133 10.46 -7.26 -13.42
CA THR A 133 11.70 -7.65 -14.13
C THR A 133 11.53 -7.70 -15.65
N SER A 134 10.33 -8.03 -16.14
CA SER A 134 9.99 -8.00 -17.57
C SER A 134 10.03 -6.60 -18.19
N ARG A 135 10.02 -5.54 -17.37
CA ARG A 135 10.17 -4.14 -17.78
C ARG A 135 11.52 -3.56 -17.42
N GLN A 136 12.52 -4.38 -17.10
CA GLN A 136 13.85 -3.89 -16.75
C GLN A 136 14.89 -4.30 -17.80
N GLY A 137 15.70 -3.34 -18.26
CA GLY A 137 16.91 -3.61 -19.02
C GLY A 137 18.03 -4.19 -18.16
N ALA A 138 19.16 -4.52 -18.77
CA ALA A 138 20.30 -5.18 -18.10
C ALA A 138 20.87 -4.39 -16.89
N HIS A 139 20.71 -3.06 -16.89
CA HIS A 139 21.19 -2.16 -15.84
C HIS A 139 20.12 -1.82 -14.79
N GLY A 140 18.92 -2.43 -14.86
CA GLY A 140 17.78 -2.06 -14.01
C GLY A 140 17.06 -0.80 -14.48
N ASP A 141 17.32 -0.34 -15.70
CA ASP A 141 16.54 0.72 -16.37
C ASP A 141 15.14 0.21 -16.67
N SER A 142 14.10 0.97 -16.28
CA SER A 142 12.75 0.65 -16.73
C SER A 142 12.60 0.91 -18.22
N ILE A 143 12.15 -0.10 -18.98
CA ILE A 143 11.85 0.00 -20.41
C ILE A 143 10.56 0.79 -20.57
N GLY A 144 10.62 1.92 -21.28
CA GLY A 144 9.47 2.77 -21.57
C GLY A 144 8.49 2.09 -22.54
N TRP A 145 7.25 2.59 -22.61
CA TRP A 145 6.26 2.05 -23.56
C TRP A 145 6.70 2.23 -25.01
N THR A 146 7.33 3.36 -25.32
CA THR A 146 7.90 3.66 -26.64
C THR A 146 9.05 2.75 -27.04
N ASP A 147 9.66 2.07 -26.06
CA ASP A 147 10.80 1.19 -26.25
C ASP A 147 10.36 -0.27 -26.48
N LEU A 148 9.06 -0.55 -26.41
CA LEU A 148 8.51 -1.86 -26.70
C LEU A 148 8.35 -2.08 -28.20
N PRO A 149 8.52 -3.33 -28.67
CA PRO A 149 8.21 -3.69 -30.05
C PRO A 149 6.78 -3.27 -30.46
N LEU A 150 6.64 -2.71 -31.67
CA LEU A 150 5.36 -2.28 -32.24
C LEU A 150 4.39 -3.44 -32.49
N ASP A 151 4.85 -4.68 -32.47
CA ASP A 151 3.96 -5.83 -32.43
C ASP A 151 3.36 -5.90 -31.02
N HIS A 152 2.14 -5.36 -30.88
CA HIS A 152 1.34 -5.30 -29.66
C HIS A 152 0.95 -6.70 -29.09
N THR A 153 1.80 -7.72 -29.22
CA THR A 153 1.69 -9.01 -28.55
C THR A 153 2.10 -8.95 -27.08
N VAL A 154 2.71 -7.85 -26.63
CA VAL A 154 2.90 -7.54 -25.21
C VAL A 154 1.52 -7.23 -24.62
N ARG A 155 0.86 -8.28 -24.13
CA ARG A 155 -0.39 -8.19 -23.37
C ARG A 155 -0.22 -7.13 -22.28
N GLU A 156 -1.08 -6.10 -22.29
CA GLU A 156 -1.25 -5.21 -21.15
C GLU A 156 -1.49 -6.08 -19.90
N ASP A 157 -0.50 -6.13 -19.00
CA ASP A 157 -0.59 -6.89 -17.77
C ASP A 157 -0.80 -5.95 -16.58
N ILE A 158 -1.44 -6.44 -15.51
CA ILE A 158 -1.61 -5.67 -14.29
C ILE A 158 -0.23 -5.38 -13.70
N GLY A 159 -0.02 -4.14 -13.26
CA GLY A 159 1.25 -3.71 -12.70
C GLY A 159 2.28 -3.29 -13.74
N TYR A 160 1.89 -3.29 -15.02
CA TYR A 160 2.67 -2.63 -16.05
C TYR A 160 2.81 -1.13 -15.73
N TYR A 161 1.71 -0.44 -15.42
CA TYR A 161 1.70 1.00 -15.09
C TYR A 161 1.61 1.26 -13.59
N PHE A 162 2.15 2.39 -13.14
CA PHE A 162 2.12 2.82 -11.75
C PHE A 162 0.70 2.78 -11.15
N GLY A 163 -0.29 3.31 -11.88
CA GLY A 163 -1.69 3.31 -11.46
C GLY A 163 -2.32 1.91 -11.37
N THR A 164 -1.71 0.89 -11.98
CA THR A 164 -2.23 -0.48 -12.00
C THR A 164 -1.39 -1.47 -11.19
N ARG A 165 -0.32 -1.02 -10.50
CA ARG A 165 0.48 -1.86 -9.60
C ARG A 165 -0.33 -2.26 -8.37
N ARG A 166 -0.26 -3.51 -7.94
CA ARG A 166 -0.95 -3.95 -6.71
C ARG A 166 -0.14 -3.55 -5.48
N SER A 167 -0.81 -3.44 -4.35
CA SER A 167 -0.13 -3.28 -3.06
C SER A 167 0.69 -4.55 -2.77
N ASP A 168 1.98 -4.36 -2.50
CA ASP A 168 2.89 -5.40 -2.03
C ASP A 168 2.83 -5.55 -0.49
N GLU A 169 3.63 -6.45 0.06
CA GLU A 169 3.66 -6.70 1.50
C GLU A 169 4.11 -5.45 2.28
N THR A 170 5.05 -4.67 1.75
CA THR A 170 5.52 -3.42 2.36
C THR A 170 4.38 -2.40 2.47
N ALA A 171 3.58 -2.23 1.42
CA ALA A 171 2.39 -1.37 1.45
C ALA A 171 1.36 -1.85 2.48
N LEU A 172 1.09 -3.16 2.52
CA LEU A 172 0.16 -3.75 3.49
C LEU A 172 0.64 -3.56 4.93
N ASN A 173 1.94 -3.72 5.20
CA ASN A 173 2.54 -3.49 6.52
C ASN A 173 2.47 -2.02 6.95
N ILE A 174 2.63 -1.07 6.02
CA ILE A 174 2.44 0.36 6.31
C ILE A 174 0.99 0.62 6.70
N LEU A 175 0.03 0.16 5.91
CA LEU A 175 -1.39 0.32 6.22
C LEU A 175 -1.75 -0.34 7.55
N ALA A 176 -1.24 -1.54 7.81
CA ALA A 176 -1.45 -2.26 9.07
C ALA A 176 -0.96 -1.44 10.28
N ARG A 177 0.27 -0.91 10.24
CA ARG A 177 0.80 -0.07 11.33
C ARG A 177 -0.07 1.16 11.57
N GLN A 178 -0.59 1.79 10.52
CA GLN A 178 -1.50 2.92 10.65
C GLN A 178 -2.81 2.53 11.35
N LEU A 179 -3.37 1.35 11.03
CA LEU A 179 -4.58 0.83 11.68
C LEU A 179 -4.34 0.48 13.15
N HIS A 180 -3.22 -0.15 13.48
CA HIS A 180 -2.84 -0.46 14.87
C HIS A 180 -2.74 0.81 15.72
N ARG A 181 -2.06 1.85 15.23
CA ARG A 181 -1.96 3.15 15.92
C ARG A 181 -3.32 3.80 16.15
N GLU A 182 -4.25 3.65 15.21
CA GLU A 182 -5.61 4.18 15.38
C GLU A 182 -6.36 3.42 16.48
N ALA A 183 -6.21 2.08 16.52
CA ALA A 183 -6.86 1.23 17.52
C ALA A 183 -6.32 1.47 18.93
N GLU A 184 -5.04 1.82 19.07
CA GLU A 184 -4.40 2.21 20.34
C GLU A 184 -5.02 3.46 20.99
N LEU A 185 -5.80 4.27 20.25
CA LEU A 185 -6.49 5.45 20.78
C LEU A 185 -7.77 5.10 21.57
N ALA A 186 -8.14 3.82 21.67
CA ALA A 186 -9.31 3.37 22.41
C ALA A 186 -9.15 3.56 23.94
N ASP A 187 -10.05 4.33 24.55
CA ASP A 187 -10.08 4.58 26.01
C ASP A 187 -11.27 3.88 26.71
N GLY A 188 -12.28 3.44 25.95
CA GLY A 188 -13.48 2.77 26.46
C GLY A 188 -13.50 1.27 26.14
N MET A 189 -14.24 0.89 25.10
CA MET A 189 -14.23 -0.48 24.58
C MET A 189 -12.87 -0.75 23.91
N PRO A 190 -12.09 -1.77 24.32
CA PRO A 190 -10.84 -2.10 23.65
C PRO A 190 -11.07 -2.43 22.18
N VAL A 191 -10.26 -1.83 21.30
CA VAL A 191 -10.30 -2.03 19.85
C VAL A 191 -8.98 -2.64 19.39
N TYR A 192 -9.04 -3.63 18.49
CA TYR A 192 -7.87 -4.28 17.92
C TYR A 192 -7.96 -4.29 16.41
N ALA A 193 -6.88 -3.87 15.73
CA ALA A 193 -6.72 -4.11 14.31
C ALA A 193 -6.15 -5.53 14.09
N VAL A 194 -6.77 -6.32 13.23
CA VAL A 194 -6.30 -7.66 12.87
C VAL A 194 -5.86 -7.65 11.41
N THR A 195 -4.54 -7.68 11.21
CA THR A 195 -3.91 -7.38 9.92
C THR A 195 -2.96 -8.49 9.45
N GLU A 196 -3.07 -9.70 10.01
CA GLU A 196 -2.25 -10.87 9.66
C GLU A 196 -3.10 -12.07 9.21
N GLY A 197 -2.49 -13.03 8.50
CA GLY A 197 -3.19 -14.24 8.00
C GLY A 197 -4.19 -14.00 6.86
N TYR A 198 -5.10 -14.92 6.61
CA TYR A 198 -6.30 -14.67 5.81
C TYR A 198 -7.52 -14.57 6.73
N MET A 199 -8.69 -14.31 6.16
CA MET A 199 -9.90 -14.10 6.94
C MET A 199 -10.20 -15.25 7.92
N HIS A 200 -9.96 -16.51 7.50
CA HIS A 200 -10.15 -17.67 8.38
C HIS A 200 -9.20 -17.65 9.59
N GLU A 201 -7.91 -17.46 9.37
CA GLU A 201 -6.89 -17.42 10.43
C GLU A 201 -7.10 -16.20 11.33
N SER A 202 -7.50 -15.05 10.76
CA SER A 202 -7.87 -13.85 11.51
C SER A 202 -9.03 -14.13 12.48
N LEU A 203 -10.10 -14.78 12.02
CA LEU A 203 -11.24 -15.14 12.88
C LEU A 203 -10.83 -16.15 13.96
N GLN A 204 -9.97 -17.12 13.65
CA GLN A 204 -9.43 -18.05 14.65
C GLN A 204 -8.57 -17.35 15.70
N ALA A 205 -7.75 -16.37 15.28
CA ALA A 205 -6.96 -15.56 16.20
C ALA A 205 -7.85 -14.73 17.14
N ILE A 206 -8.95 -14.14 16.63
CA ILE A 206 -9.94 -13.42 17.44
C ILE A 206 -10.59 -14.33 18.48
N LYS A 207 -11.01 -15.54 18.06
CA LYS A 207 -11.56 -16.54 18.98
C LYS A 207 -10.59 -16.89 20.10
N THR A 208 -9.35 -17.24 19.73
CA THR A 208 -8.29 -17.60 20.67
C THR A 208 -7.97 -16.46 21.64
N ALA A 209 -7.92 -15.22 21.14
CA ALA A 209 -7.73 -14.03 21.97
C ALA A 209 -8.90 -13.85 22.96
N THR A 210 -10.13 -14.08 22.52
CA THR A 210 -11.33 -13.98 23.36
C THR A 210 -11.36 -15.06 24.45
N GLU A 211 -10.96 -16.29 24.15
CA GLU A 211 -10.80 -17.38 25.14
C GLU A 211 -9.71 -17.06 26.18
N THR A 212 -8.62 -16.42 25.74
CA THR A 212 -7.55 -15.95 26.63
C THR A 212 -8.06 -14.85 27.57
N LEU A 213 -8.84 -13.89 27.05
CA LEU A 213 -9.49 -12.85 27.85
C LEU A 213 -10.49 -13.43 28.85
N GLN A 214 -11.23 -14.47 28.46
CA GLN A 214 -12.13 -15.21 29.35
C GLN A 214 -11.36 -15.82 30.53
N THR A 215 -10.24 -16.48 30.24
CA THR A 215 -9.37 -17.09 31.25
C THR A 215 -8.77 -16.04 32.19
N ALA A 216 -8.53 -14.82 31.69
CA ALA A 216 -8.09 -13.68 32.48
C ALA A 216 -9.20 -13.00 33.30
N GLY A 217 -10.46 -13.49 33.23
CA GLY A 217 -11.59 -12.93 33.97
C GLY A 217 -12.07 -11.58 33.46
N ASN A 218 -11.80 -11.25 32.19
CA ASN A 218 -12.29 -10.02 31.58
C ASN A 218 -13.79 -10.15 31.25
N GLU A 219 -14.57 -9.13 31.56
CA GLU A 219 -16.03 -9.10 31.36
C GLU A 219 -16.51 -7.96 30.46
N GLN A 220 -15.62 -7.19 29.83
CA GLN A 220 -16.00 -6.11 28.90
C GLN A 220 -16.10 -6.60 27.45
N PHE A 221 -16.81 -5.85 26.61
CA PHE A 221 -16.80 -6.10 25.16
C PHE A 221 -15.44 -5.73 24.56
N HIS A 222 -15.04 -6.47 23.53
CA HIS A 222 -13.84 -6.21 22.74
C HIS A 222 -14.22 -6.12 21.27
N CYS A 223 -13.73 -5.09 20.58
CA CYS A 223 -13.97 -4.88 19.16
C CYS A 223 -12.73 -5.28 18.36
N PHE A 224 -12.90 -6.16 17.38
CA PHE A 224 -11.85 -6.59 16.47
C PHE A 224 -12.19 -6.13 15.06
N VAL A 225 -11.30 -5.37 14.42
CA VAL A 225 -11.46 -4.92 13.04
C VAL A 225 -10.41 -5.60 12.18
N VAL A 226 -10.86 -6.52 11.33
CA VAL A 226 -10.04 -7.28 10.39
C VAL A 226 -9.89 -6.49 9.10
N GLN A 227 -8.68 -6.41 8.56
CA GLN A 227 -8.42 -5.92 7.20
C GLN A 227 -7.49 -6.92 6.50
N ARG A 228 -8.06 -7.87 5.75
CA ARG A 228 -7.29 -8.96 5.13
C ARG A 228 -7.92 -9.49 3.86
N ARG A 229 -7.14 -10.32 3.17
CA ARG A 229 -7.60 -11.11 2.03
C ARG A 229 -8.60 -12.16 2.48
N HIS A 230 -9.62 -12.42 1.67
CA HIS A 230 -10.65 -13.41 1.99
C HIS A 230 -10.10 -14.84 2.03
N ALA A 231 -9.14 -15.18 1.17
CA ALA A 231 -8.53 -16.50 1.09
C ALA A 231 -7.09 -16.47 0.52
N ALA A 232 -6.36 -17.57 0.67
CA ALA A 232 -4.96 -17.70 0.23
C ALA A 232 -4.77 -17.60 -1.30
N ASN A 233 -5.70 -18.17 -2.05
CA ASN A 233 -5.73 -18.12 -3.51
C ASN A 233 -6.41 -16.83 -4.03
N ASP A 234 -6.92 -16.00 -3.14
CA ASP A 234 -7.59 -14.77 -3.48
C ASP A 234 -6.63 -13.57 -3.34
N ARG A 235 -6.88 -12.57 -4.18
CA ARG A 235 -6.11 -11.34 -4.22
C ARG A 235 -6.92 -10.12 -3.79
N HIS A 236 -8.22 -10.28 -3.51
CA HIS A 236 -9.09 -9.22 -2.99
C HIS A 236 -8.89 -9.02 -1.49
N LEU A 237 -8.85 -7.76 -1.04
CA LEU A 237 -8.85 -7.38 0.37
C LEU A 237 -10.21 -6.79 0.75
N GLY A 238 -10.76 -7.28 1.86
CA GLY A 238 -11.95 -6.73 2.49
C GLY A 238 -11.68 -6.34 3.95
N ALA A 239 -12.73 -5.87 4.61
CA ALA A 239 -12.72 -5.59 6.03
C ALA A 239 -13.87 -6.30 6.74
N ALA A 240 -13.70 -6.58 8.02
CA ALA A 240 -14.77 -7.10 8.88
C ALA A 240 -14.64 -6.52 10.28
N LEU A 241 -15.76 -6.37 10.99
CA LEU A 241 -15.80 -6.00 12.39
C LEU A 241 -16.49 -7.10 13.19
N LEU A 242 -15.89 -7.49 14.30
CA LEU A 242 -16.46 -8.43 15.26
C LEU A 242 -16.49 -7.79 16.64
N VAL A 243 -17.66 -7.83 17.28
CA VAL A 243 -17.78 -7.51 18.71
C VAL A 243 -17.84 -8.80 19.50
N MET A 244 -16.85 -9.02 20.37
CA MET A 244 -16.73 -10.22 21.18
C MET A 244 -17.01 -9.88 22.64
N HIS A 245 -17.64 -10.81 23.35
CA HIS A 245 -17.72 -10.78 24.81
C HIS A 245 -16.97 -12.01 25.35
N PRO A 246 -15.99 -11.86 26.25
CA PRO A 246 -15.18 -12.98 26.73
C PRO A 246 -15.99 -14.10 27.40
N SER A 247 -17.15 -13.81 28.00
CA SER A 247 -18.03 -14.87 28.53
C SER A 247 -18.62 -15.80 27.45
N GLN A 248 -18.57 -15.41 26.17
CA GLN A 248 -19.11 -16.16 25.03
C GLN A 248 -18.12 -16.15 23.84
N PRO A 249 -16.94 -16.78 23.97
CA PRO A 249 -15.90 -16.72 22.93
C PRO A 249 -16.31 -17.39 21.61
N ASN A 250 -17.28 -18.30 21.65
CA ASN A 250 -17.82 -19.00 20.49
C ASN A 250 -19.01 -18.27 19.83
N ASN A 251 -19.44 -17.11 20.35
CA ASN A 251 -20.65 -16.46 19.89
C ASN A 251 -20.46 -14.93 19.85
N PRO A 252 -19.87 -14.40 18.76
CA PRO A 252 -19.75 -12.97 18.54
C PRO A 252 -21.10 -12.27 18.77
N LEU A 253 -21.09 -11.12 19.45
CA LEU A 253 -22.28 -10.30 19.63
C LEU A 253 -22.77 -9.78 18.26
N ARG A 254 -21.82 -9.29 17.46
CA ARG A 254 -22.08 -8.64 16.17
C ARG A 254 -20.97 -8.95 15.17
N ILE A 255 -21.34 -9.12 13.90
CA ILE A 255 -20.41 -9.34 12.81
C ILE A 255 -20.84 -8.47 11.63
N ILE A 256 -19.97 -7.55 11.22
CA ILE A 256 -20.18 -6.71 10.04
C ILE A 256 -19.13 -7.10 9.02
N PHE A 257 -19.56 -7.42 7.81
CA PHE A 257 -18.67 -7.69 6.69
C PHE A 257 -18.72 -6.54 5.70
N CYS A 258 -17.56 -6.00 5.36
CA CYS A 258 -17.41 -4.85 4.48
C CYS A 258 -16.55 -5.23 3.28
N ASP A 259 -17.21 -5.39 2.14
CA ASP A 259 -16.59 -5.63 0.85
C ASP A 259 -16.66 -4.36 -0.01
N THR A 260 -15.70 -4.18 -0.89
CA THR A 260 -15.64 -3.00 -1.76
C THR A 260 -16.24 -3.26 -3.15
N LEU A 261 -16.65 -4.49 -3.42
CA LEU A 261 -17.26 -4.93 -4.67
C LEU A 261 -18.67 -5.44 -4.40
N THR A 262 -19.69 -4.59 -4.61
CA THR A 262 -21.10 -5.00 -4.43
C THR A 262 -21.91 -4.86 -5.74
N PRO A 263 -21.58 -5.61 -6.82
CA PRO A 263 -22.22 -5.49 -8.14
C PRO A 263 -23.75 -5.53 -8.14
N ASN A 264 -24.33 -6.36 -7.27
CA ASN A 264 -25.74 -6.79 -7.31
C ASN A 264 -26.40 -6.68 -5.93
N GLY A 265 -25.90 -5.81 -5.06
CA GLY A 265 -26.40 -5.67 -3.68
C GLY A 265 -25.97 -6.77 -2.71
N GLN A 266 -25.10 -7.71 -3.13
CA GLN A 266 -24.38 -8.62 -2.25
C GLN A 266 -22.90 -8.73 -2.68
N PRO A 267 -21.96 -8.75 -1.72
CA PRO A 267 -20.55 -9.04 -1.98
C PRO A 267 -20.32 -10.42 -2.61
N PRO A 268 -19.39 -10.56 -3.59
CA PRO A 268 -19.03 -11.85 -4.17
C PRO A 268 -18.57 -12.87 -3.13
N TRP A 269 -17.97 -12.41 -2.03
CA TRP A 269 -17.44 -13.24 -0.96
C TRP A 269 -18.39 -13.46 0.20
N TRP A 270 -19.61 -12.94 0.14
CA TRP A 270 -20.60 -13.05 1.22
C TRP A 270 -20.78 -14.48 1.71
N ASN A 271 -21.06 -15.42 0.81
CA ASN A 271 -21.29 -16.82 1.18
C ASN A 271 -20.02 -17.51 1.68
N THR A 272 -18.85 -17.18 1.12
CA THR A 272 -17.57 -17.72 1.59
C THR A 272 -17.27 -17.22 3.01
N PHE A 273 -17.49 -15.94 3.27
CA PHE A 273 -17.32 -15.38 4.61
C PHE A 273 -18.31 -15.98 5.60
N ARG A 274 -19.59 -16.10 5.21
CA ARG A 274 -20.64 -16.79 5.98
C ARG A 274 -20.20 -18.18 6.45
N ASN A 275 -19.74 -19.00 5.53
CA ASN A 275 -19.25 -20.35 5.82
C ASN A 275 -18.00 -20.34 6.72
N THR A 276 -17.13 -19.35 6.53
CA THR A 276 -15.91 -19.20 7.34
C THR A 276 -16.25 -18.86 8.79
N VAL A 277 -17.22 -17.95 9.00
CA VAL A 277 -17.73 -17.59 10.33
C VAL A 277 -18.29 -18.83 11.04
N ASP A 278 -19.18 -19.58 10.38
CA ASP A 278 -19.81 -20.76 11.00
C ASP A 278 -18.80 -21.89 11.28
N ALA A 279 -17.75 -22.01 10.46
CA ALA A 279 -16.67 -22.98 10.70
C ALA A 279 -15.79 -22.61 11.91
N VAL A 280 -15.53 -21.31 12.13
CA VAL A 280 -14.70 -20.85 13.25
C VAL A 280 -15.48 -20.78 14.58
N PHE A 281 -16.75 -20.43 14.49
CA PHE A 281 -17.67 -20.27 15.63
C PHE A 281 -18.82 -21.30 15.56
N PRO A 282 -18.52 -22.61 15.62
CA PRO A 282 -19.54 -23.64 15.53
C PRO A 282 -20.54 -23.53 16.69
N GLN A 283 -21.82 -23.67 16.39
CA GLN A 283 -22.90 -23.67 17.38
C GLN A 283 -23.35 -25.11 17.67
N GLU A 284 -23.91 -25.31 18.86
CA GLU A 284 -24.51 -26.58 19.25
C GLU A 284 -25.65 -26.98 18.31
N GLU A 285 -25.91 -28.28 18.22
CA GLU A 285 -26.98 -28.81 17.38
C GLU A 285 -28.35 -28.20 17.76
N GLY A 286 -29.05 -27.64 16.78
CA GLY A 286 -30.34 -26.97 16.96
C GLY A 286 -30.26 -25.48 17.31
N ALA A 287 -29.08 -24.93 17.59
CA ALA A 287 -28.88 -23.49 17.68
C ALA A 287 -28.80 -22.84 16.29
N ARG A 288 -29.12 -21.54 16.21
CA ARG A 288 -28.94 -20.77 14.97
C ARG A 288 -27.44 -20.59 14.68
N PRO A 289 -27.00 -20.69 13.42
CA PRO A 289 -25.61 -20.42 13.06
C PRO A 289 -25.23 -18.98 13.40
N VAL A 290 -23.95 -18.75 13.74
CA VAL A 290 -23.45 -17.41 14.07
C VAL A 290 -23.61 -16.47 12.89
N SER A 291 -23.48 -16.99 11.68
CA SER A 291 -23.62 -16.20 10.46
C SER A 291 -25.02 -15.61 10.24
N ASP A 292 -26.04 -16.00 11.01
CA ASP A 292 -27.35 -15.30 11.00
C ASP A 292 -27.25 -13.88 11.60
N LYS A 293 -26.19 -13.57 12.34
CA LYS A 293 -25.87 -12.24 12.85
C LYS A 293 -25.06 -11.38 11.87
N LEU A 294 -24.74 -11.93 10.70
CA LEU A 294 -23.90 -11.26 9.72
C LEU A 294 -24.65 -10.08 9.08
N GLU A 295 -24.07 -8.90 9.18
CA GLU A 295 -24.58 -7.67 8.58
C GLU A 295 -23.69 -7.23 7.40
N ASP A 296 -24.32 -6.70 6.35
CA ASP A 296 -23.62 -6.17 5.18
C ASP A 296 -23.30 -4.69 5.40
N GLY A 297 -22.03 -4.41 5.68
CA GLY A 297 -21.46 -3.06 5.69
C GLY A 297 -20.69 -2.74 4.40
N GLY A 298 -20.90 -3.53 3.34
CA GLY A 298 -20.25 -3.37 2.05
C GLY A 298 -20.56 -2.02 1.40
N LEU A 299 -19.57 -1.51 0.67
CA LEU A 299 -19.67 -0.25 -0.06
C LEU A 299 -19.43 -0.54 -1.54
N ASN A 300 -20.28 -0.01 -2.41
CA ASN A 300 -20.02 -0.04 -3.85
C ASN A 300 -18.99 1.04 -4.21
N LEU A 301 -17.73 0.81 -3.87
CA LEU A 301 -16.65 1.71 -4.26
C LEU A 301 -16.33 1.47 -5.73
N GLN A 302 -16.31 2.58 -6.48
CA GLN A 302 -16.41 2.56 -7.94
C GLN A 302 -15.35 1.69 -8.61
N ARG A 303 -15.79 0.99 -9.66
CA ARG A 303 -14.94 0.26 -10.60
C ARG A 303 -14.13 1.27 -11.40
N LEU A 304 -12.85 1.44 -11.07
CA LEU A 304 -12.03 2.46 -11.72
C LEU A 304 -11.67 2.13 -13.18
N HIS A 305 -11.97 0.94 -13.71
CA HIS A 305 -11.60 0.58 -15.08
C HIS A 305 -12.79 -0.03 -15.83
N ASP A 306 -13.57 0.83 -16.48
CA ASP A 306 -14.53 0.39 -17.50
C ASP A 306 -13.78 -0.30 -18.65
N GLY A 307 -14.25 -1.48 -19.07
CA GLY A 307 -13.70 -2.22 -20.22
C GLY A 307 -12.60 -3.25 -19.92
N VAL A 308 -12.14 -3.40 -18.67
CA VAL A 308 -11.16 -4.43 -18.26
C VAL A 308 -11.85 -5.53 -17.43
N PRO A 309 -11.51 -6.84 -17.54
CA PRO A 309 -12.21 -7.89 -16.78
C PRO A 309 -12.15 -7.65 -15.26
N VAL A 310 -13.22 -8.03 -14.54
CA VAL A 310 -13.43 -7.79 -13.08
C VAL A 310 -12.18 -8.07 -12.21
N ARG A 311 -11.42 -9.11 -12.53
CA ARG A 311 -10.17 -9.49 -11.83
C ARG A 311 -9.04 -8.44 -11.89
N HIS A 312 -9.16 -7.44 -12.78
CA HIS A 312 -8.23 -6.32 -12.98
C HIS A 312 -8.74 -5.00 -12.38
N GLN A 313 -9.96 -4.96 -11.81
CA GLN A 313 -10.60 -3.72 -11.33
C GLN A 313 -10.29 -3.41 -9.86
N ASP A 314 -9.60 -4.33 -9.19
CA ASP A 314 -9.47 -4.39 -7.73
C ASP A 314 -8.07 -3.95 -7.23
N ILE A 315 -7.46 -3.01 -7.93
CA ILE A 315 -6.03 -2.69 -7.72
C ILE A 315 -5.84 -1.82 -6.47
N ASP A 316 -6.88 -1.08 -6.07
CA ASP A 316 -6.89 -0.17 -4.92
C ASP A 316 -7.61 -0.75 -3.68
N CYS A 317 -7.97 -2.05 -3.69
CA CYS A 317 -8.70 -2.67 -2.58
C CYS A 317 -8.00 -2.55 -1.23
N ALA A 318 -6.67 -2.53 -1.21
CA ALA A 318 -5.91 -2.30 0.01
C ALA A 318 -6.22 -0.92 0.63
N PHE A 319 -6.30 0.14 -0.18
CA PHE A 319 -6.61 1.49 0.31
C PHE A 319 -8.07 1.65 0.71
N TYR A 320 -8.98 1.05 -0.07
CA TYR A 320 -10.41 1.05 0.25
C TYR A 320 -10.69 0.31 1.55
N SER A 321 -10.26 -0.96 1.65
CA SER A 321 -10.45 -1.78 2.86
C SER A 321 -9.75 -1.18 4.08
N ALA A 322 -8.56 -0.61 3.93
CA ALA A 322 -7.90 0.11 5.03
C ALA A 322 -8.68 1.36 5.47
N SER A 323 -9.32 2.08 4.55
CA SER A 323 -10.12 3.26 4.91
C SER A 323 -11.43 2.88 5.59
N ILE A 324 -12.06 1.78 5.15
CA ILE A 324 -13.20 1.16 5.84
C ILE A 324 -12.79 0.73 7.26
N ALA A 325 -11.71 -0.04 7.38
CA ALA A 325 -11.22 -0.51 8.67
C ALA A 325 -10.88 0.65 9.61
N ARG A 326 -10.21 1.69 9.12
CA ARG A 326 -9.94 2.91 9.90
C ARG A 326 -11.22 3.58 10.38
N ALA A 327 -12.20 3.76 9.50
CA ALA A 327 -13.47 4.35 9.87
C ALA A 327 -14.21 3.50 10.92
N LEU A 328 -14.24 2.18 10.78
CA LEU A 328 -14.83 1.27 11.77
C LEU A 328 -14.11 1.34 13.13
N ILE A 329 -12.77 1.40 13.14
CA ILE A 329 -11.98 1.61 14.36
C ILE A 329 -12.37 2.94 15.01
N GLN A 330 -12.42 4.03 14.24
CA GLN A 330 -12.80 5.35 14.74
C GLN A 330 -14.22 5.37 15.32
N LEU A 331 -15.16 4.67 14.70
CA LEU A 331 -16.52 4.52 15.23
C LEU A 331 -16.54 3.72 16.53
N ALA A 332 -15.78 2.63 16.62
CA ALA A 332 -15.68 1.85 17.85
C ALA A 332 -15.06 2.65 19.01
N VAL A 333 -14.09 3.52 18.71
CA VAL A 333 -13.45 4.41 19.69
C VAL A 333 -14.39 5.54 20.12
N GLN A 334 -15.05 6.22 19.18
CA GLN A 334 -15.82 7.44 19.46
C GLN A 334 -17.28 7.17 19.84
N PHE A 335 -17.89 6.12 19.28
CA PHE A 335 -19.30 5.78 19.41
C PHE A 335 -19.49 4.27 19.66
N PRO A 336 -18.98 3.72 20.77
CA PRO A 336 -19.07 2.29 21.06
C PRO A 336 -20.52 1.78 21.08
N ASP A 337 -21.48 2.58 21.53
CA ASP A 337 -22.92 2.23 21.53
C ASP A 337 -23.50 2.04 20.12
N LEU A 338 -23.01 2.82 19.15
CA LEU A 338 -23.39 2.65 17.74
C LEU A 338 -22.92 1.28 17.22
N ILE A 339 -21.70 0.87 17.59
CA ILE A 339 -21.15 -0.43 17.20
C ILE A 339 -21.85 -1.60 17.90
N THR A 340 -22.20 -1.48 19.18
CA THR A 340 -22.83 -2.59 19.92
C THR A 340 -24.33 -2.72 19.66
N SER A 341 -25.04 -1.62 19.41
CA SER A 341 -26.51 -1.60 19.39
C SER A 341 -27.15 -0.79 18.26
N GLY A 342 -26.37 -0.01 17.50
CA GLY A 342 -26.87 0.80 16.40
C GLY A 342 -27.28 0.00 15.17
N SER A 343 -28.06 0.59 14.26
CA SER A 343 -28.40 -0.05 12.99
C SER A 343 -27.23 -0.06 12.02
N ILE A 344 -27.19 -1.03 11.12
CA ILE A 344 -26.18 -1.10 10.05
C ILE A 344 -26.20 0.17 9.17
N ASP A 345 -27.37 0.73 8.88
CA ASP A 345 -27.50 1.97 8.08
C ASP A 345 -26.83 3.17 8.77
N ALA A 346 -26.96 3.28 10.10
CA ALA A 346 -26.33 4.36 10.86
C ALA A 346 -24.81 4.18 10.91
N ILE A 347 -24.32 2.94 11.02
CA ILE A 347 -22.89 2.62 10.94
C ILE A 347 -22.34 2.97 9.56
N VAL A 348 -23.01 2.56 8.48
CA VAL A 348 -22.58 2.84 7.11
C VAL A 348 -22.56 4.34 6.83
N HIS A 349 -23.58 5.08 7.29
CA HIS A 349 -23.60 6.54 7.20
C HIS A 349 -22.40 7.19 7.91
N GLU A 350 -22.16 6.85 9.17
CA GLU A 350 -21.05 7.41 9.94
C GLU A 350 -19.68 6.94 9.42
N MET A 351 -19.60 5.72 8.91
CA MET A 351 -18.39 5.14 8.32
C MET A 351 -17.99 5.91 7.05
N THR A 352 -18.94 6.11 6.13
CA THR A 352 -18.68 6.84 4.88
C THR A 352 -18.37 8.32 5.12
N SER A 353 -18.97 8.94 6.14
CA SER A 353 -18.62 10.31 6.56
C SER A 353 -17.14 10.47 6.98
N ARG A 354 -16.53 9.37 7.48
CA ARG A 354 -15.12 9.29 7.92
C ARG A 354 -14.16 8.85 6.81
N MET A 355 -14.68 8.67 5.59
CA MET A 355 -13.89 8.30 4.42
C MET A 355 -13.86 9.44 3.40
N PRO A 356 -13.35 10.64 3.77
CA PRO A 356 -13.41 11.84 2.93
C PRO A 356 -12.60 11.69 1.64
N ASP A 357 -11.76 10.67 1.51
CA ASP A 357 -11.01 10.37 0.30
C ASP A 357 -11.88 9.72 -0.78
N TYR A 358 -12.99 9.08 -0.39
CA TYR A 358 -13.87 8.34 -1.29
C TYR A 358 -15.29 8.88 -1.35
N PHE A 359 -15.70 9.65 -0.34
CA PHE A 359 -17.02 10.24 -0.21
C PHE A 359 -16.91 11.76 -0.07
N VAL A 360 -17.83 12.49 -0.70
CA VAL A 360 -17.97 13.95 -0.52
C VAL A 360 -18.70 14.23 0.78
N GLU A 361 -19.77 13.46 1.01
CA GLU A 361 -20.60 13.45 2.21
C GLU A 361 -20.97 11.99 2.50
N ALA A 362 -21.54 11.71 3.67
CA ALA A 362 -22.00 10.37 4.02
C ALA A 362 -22.86 9.76 2.90
N ASN A 363 -22.49 8.55 2.46
CA ASN A 363 -23.11 7.79 1.38
C ASN A 363 -23.09 8.45 -0.02
N ILE A 364 -22.43 9.59 -0.21
CA ILE A 364 -22.29 10.28 -1.50
C ILE A 364 -20.86 10.09 -2.03
N ALA A 365 -20.68 9.09 -2.89
CA ALA A 365 -19.38 8.77 -3.47
C ALA A 365 -18.83 9.91 -4.36
N LYS A 366 -17.51 10.09 -4.33
CA LYS A 366 -16.80 10.96 -5.28
C LYS A 366 -16.84 10.42 -6.70
N SER A 367 -16.45 11.25 -7.67
CA SER A 367 -16.31 10.81 -9.06
C SER A 367 -15.13 9.83 -9.24
N PRO A 368 -15.18 8.92 -10.23
CA PRO A 368 -14.10 7.95 -10.46
C PRO A 368 -12.75 8.62 -10.73
N THR A 369 -12.77 9.74 -11.45
CA THR A 369 -11.58 10.52 -11.78
C THR A 369 -10.91 11.05 -10.52
N THR A 370 -11.70 11.63 -9.61
CA THR A 370 -11.19 12.16 -8.33
C THR A 370 -10.65 11.04 -7.43
N VAL A 371 -11.34 9.91 -7.33
CA VAL A 371 -10.87 8.76 -6.54
C VAL A 371 -9.56 8.21 -7.11
N ARG A 372 -9.42 8.14 -8.44
CA ARG A 372 -8.18 7.71 -9.10
C ARG A 372 -7.02 8.65 -8.76
N GLU A 373 -7.20 9.96 -8.88
CA GLU A 373 -6.18 10.95 -8.51
C GLU A 373 -5.73 10.79 -7.04
N ILE A 374 -6.69 10.61 -6.13
CA ILE A 374 -6.43 10.38 -4.71
C ILE A 374 -5.59 9.12 -4.50
N ASN A 375 -5.97 8.01 -5.15
CA ASN A 375 -5.24 6.74 -5.01
C ASN A 375 -3.83 6.82 -5.60
N ILE A 376 -3.61 7.56 -6.69
CA ILE A 376 -2.27 7.80 -7.25
C ILE A 376 -1.37 8.53 -6.24
N ILE A 377 -1.88 9.56 -5.58
CA ILE A 377 -1.15 10.29 -4.54
C ILE A 377 -0.89 9.37 -3.32
N ARG A 378 -1.88 8.57 -2.90
CA ARG A 378 -1.73 7.58 -1.82
C ARG A 378 -0.66 6.54 -2.14
N ARG A 379 -0.64 5.99 -3.35
CA ARG A 379 0.39 5.06 -3.84
C ARG A 379 1.77 5.66 -3.69
N TRP A 380 1.95 6.89 -4.18
CA TRP A 380 3.24 7.58 -4.09
C TRP A 380 3.67 7.81 -2.65
N ASN A 381 2.75 8.28 -1.81
CA ASN A 381 3.01 8.58 -0.40
C ASN A 381 3.26 7.31 0.43
N THR A 382 2.66 6.18 0.07
CA THR A 382 2.99 4.88 0.69
C THR A 382 4.44 4.50 0.41
N GLY A 383 4.91 4.69 -0.82
CA GLY A 383 6.33 4.54 -1.15
C GLY A 383 7.23 5.52 -0.39
N ARG A 384 6.77 6.75 -0.16
CA ARG A 384 7.48 7.77 0.62
C ARG A 384 7.62 7.35 2.08
N GLU A 385 6.55 6.80 2.69
CA GLU A 385 6.58 6.29 4.06
C GLU A 385 7.57 5.13 4.23
N ALA A 386 7.69 4.24 3.24
CA ALA A 386 8.70 3.19 3.24
C ALA A 386 10.13 3.77 3.27
N LEU A 387 10.40 4.76 2.42
CA LEU A 387 11.72 5.44 2.39
C LEU A 387 12.02 6.20 3.69
N LEU A 388 11.02 6.84 4.29
CA LEU A 388 11.19 7.51 5.60
C LEU A 388 11.58 6.49 6.68
N ALA A 389 10.89 5.34 6.73
CA ALA A 389 11.22 4.30 7.71
C ALA A 389 12.66 3.76 7.53
N ILE A 390 13.12 3.58 6.28
CA ILE A 390 14.51 3.16 6.00
C ILE A 390 15.51 4.21 6.48
N ARG A 391 15.21 5.50 6.25
CA ARG A 391 16.08 6.61 6.69
C ARG A 391 16.15 6.71 8.21
N GLU A 392 15.01 6.56 8.89
CA GLU A 392 14.92 6.62 10.36
C GLU A 392 15.70 5.46 11.03
N GLN A 393 15.56 4.23 10.53
CA GLN A 393 16.29 3.06 11.04
C GLN A 393 17.82 3.21 11.01
N LYS A 394 18.35 4.00 10.07
CA LYS A 394 19.78 4.30 9.99
C LYS A 394 20.22 5.40 10.95
N ALA A 395 19.36 6.37 11.24
CA ALA A 395 19.69 7.42 12.21
C ALA A 395 19.79 6.87 13.65
N GLU A 396 19.15 5.73 13.92
CA GLU A 396 19.15 5.05 15.23
C GLU A 396 20.32 4.08 15.42
N ARG A 397 21.10 3.78 14.37
CA ARG A 397 22.28 2.90 14.40
C ARG A 397 23.56 3.72 14.32
#